data_AF-A0A6N0JMZ9-F1
#
_entry.id   AF-A0A6N0JMZ9-F1
#
_cell.length_a   1.000
_cell.length_b   1.000
_cell.length_c   1.000
_cell.angle_alpha   90.00
_cell.angle_beta   90.00
_cell.angle_gamma   90.00
#
_symmetry.space_group_name_H-M   'P 1'
#
loop_
_entity.id
_entity.type
_entity.pdbx_description
1 polymer ?
#
loop_
_entity_poly.entity_id
_entity_poly.type
_entity_poly.pdbx_seq_one_letter_code
_entity_poly.pdbx_strand_id
1 'polypeptide(L)'
;MLDHNNSETWLEIPFERIERAAGAIAARAHQIADPTFDTGMTYAPCRCWRCRGGVALADRATLDRLLAKHLMTLGESERGQWMLLWAGHPRHDADAREQLNTWLRIAGGSSEPAPEYPVYVMREDA
;
A
#
# COMPACT_ATOMS: atom_id res chain seq x y z
N MET A 1 15.72 -44.04 -1.34
CA MET A 1 15.54 -43.66 -2.76
C MET A 1 14.63 -42.45 -2.74
N LEU A 2 15.20 -41.28 -2.99
CA LEU A 2 14.55 -39.96 -2.91
C LEU A 2 13.80 -39.71 -4.21
N ASP A 3 12.47 -39.80 -4.20
CA ASP A 3 11.67 -39.30 -5.32
C ASP A 3 11.29 -37.83 -5.07
N HIS A 4 11.69 -37.04 -6.06
CA HIS A 4 11.69 -35.60 -6.11
C HIS A 4 10.26 -35.05 -6.13
N ASN A 5 9.86 -34.31 -5.08
CA ASN A 5 8.71 -33.42 -5.19
C ASN A 5 9.21 -32.06 -5.68
N ASN A 6 8.99 -31.83 -6.97
CA ASN A 6 9.50 -30.72 -7.77
C ASN A 6 8.93 -29.37 -7.29
N SER A 7 9.78 -28.37 -7.02
CA SER A 7 9.40 -27.06 -6.47
C SER A 7 8.87 -26.06 -7.50
N GLU A 8 8.54 -26.51 -8.72
CA GLU A 8 8.08 -25.65 -9.82
C GLU A 8 6.65 -25.97 -10.30
N THR A 9 5.83 -26.65 -9.49
CA THR A 9 4.39 -26.73 -9.78
C THR A 9 3.71 -25.44 -9.34
N TRP A 10 3.86 -24.37 -10.14
CA TRP A 10 2.96 -23.23 -10.04
C TRP A 10 1.55 -23.73 -10.33
N LEU A 11 0.72 -23.80 -9.29
CA LEU A 11 -0.72 -24.02 -9.45
C LEU A 11 -1.28 -22.81 -10.21
N GLU A 12 -1.47 -22.97 -11.53
CA GLU A 12 -2.31 -22.07 -12.30
C GLU A 12 -3.73 -22.16 -11.73
N ILE A 13 -4.12 -21.18 -10.92
CA ILE A 13 -5.48 -21.07 -10.42
C ILE A 13 -6.35 -20.66 -11.61
N PRO A 14 -7.32 -21.49 -12.06
CA PRO A 14 -8.22 -21.09 -13.13
C PRO A 14 -9.01 -19.87 -12.66
N PHE A 15 -8.93 -18.77 -13.41
CA PHE A 15 -9.72 -17.57 -13.14
C PHE A 15 -11.17 -17.80 -13.59
N GLU A 16 -11.87 -18.71 -12.91
CA GLU A 16 -13.32 -18.77 -13.00
C GLU A 16 -13.89 -17.56 -12.28
N ARG A 17 -14.76 -16.82 -12.96
CA ARG A 17 -15.40 -15.58 -12.53
C ARG A 17 -16.06 -15.73 -11.15
N ILE A 18 -15.33 -15.43 -10.08
CA ILE A 18 -15.80 -15.41 -8.68
C ILE A 18 -16.55 -14.11 -8.39
N GLU A 19 -17.62 -13.81 -9.13
CA GLU A 19 -18.45 -12.62 -8.84
C GLU A 19 -19.44 -12.86 -7.67
N ARG A 20 -19.67 -14.12 -7.24
CA ARG A 20 -20.65 -14.44 -6.17
C ARG A 20 -20.09 -14.90 -4.83
N ALA A 21 -18.86 -15.43 -4.73
CA ALA A 21 -18.33 -15.90 -3.44
C ALA A 21 -17.61 -14.79 -2.63
N ALA A 22 -17.13 -13.74 -3.29
CA ALA A 22 -16.46 -12.61 -2.62
C ALA A 22 -17.39 -11.82 -1.67
N GLY A 23 -18.71 -11.85 -1.92
CA GLY A 23 -19.70 -11.15 -1.09
C GLY A 23 -19.87 -11.75 0.31
N ALA A 24 -19.66 -13.05 0.47
CA ALA A 24 -19.91 -13.74 1.74
C ALA A 24 -18.74 -13.63 2.74
N ILE A 25 -17.50 -13.56 2.25
CA ILE A 25 -16.31 -13.42 3.11
C ILE A 25 -16.06 -11.94 3.47
N ALA A 26 -16.39 -11.00 2.57
CA ALA A 26 -16.28 -9.56 2.85
C ALA A 26 -17.22 -9.10 3.98
N ALA A 27 -18.39 -9.73 4.15
CA ALA A 27 -19.41 -9.31 5.11
C ALA A 27 -18.96 -9.41 6.59
N ARG A 28 -17.89 -10.14 6.92
CA ARG A 28 -17.46 -10.33 8.33
C ARG A 28 -16.34 -9.41 8.79
N ALA A 29 -15.72 -8.63 7.90
CA ALA A 29 -14.67 -7.65 8.26
C ALA A 29 -15.15 -6.18 8.15
N HIS A 30 -16.39 -5.95 7.73
CA HIS A 30 -16.99 -4.63 7.61
C HIS A 30 -17.75 -4.25 8.88
N GLN A 31 -17.08 -3.77 9.94
CA GLN A 31 -17.82 -3.06 10.99
C GLN A 31 -17.07 -2.12 11.92
N ILE A 32 -15.87 -1.63 11.57
CA ILE A 32 -15.29 -0.47 12.27
C ILE A 32 -14.58 0.44 11.26
N ALA A 33 -15.36 1.14 10.44
CA ALA A 33 -14.90 2.34 9.75
C ALA A 33 -15.97 3.42 9.95
N ASP A 34 -15.68 4.32 10.88
CA ASP A 34 -16.49 5.48 11.23
C ASP A 34 -16.77 6.33 9.96
N PRO A 35 -18.05 6.58 9.58
CA PRO A 35 -18.40 7.24 8.33
C PRO A 35 -18.43 8.78 8.46
N THR A 36 -17.59 9.36 9.31
CA THR A 36 -17.54 10.81 9.55
C THR A 36 -16.45 11.49 8.71
N PHE A 37 -16.45 11.25 7.40
CA PHE A 37 -15.70 12.08 6.44
C PHE A 37 -16.55 12.34 5.21
N ASP A 38 -17.54 13.22 5.35
CA ASP A 38 -18.15 13.89 4.21
C ASP A 38 -18.09 15.40 4.43
N THR A 39 -17.28 16.08 3.60
CA THR A 39 -17.57 17.37 2.94
C THR A 39 -16.29 17.95 2.30
N GLY A 40 -16.30 18.14 0.98
CA GLY A 40 -15.73 19.37 0.41
C GLY A 40 -14.74 19.31 -0.76
N MET A 41 -14.17 18.17 -1.16
CA MET A 41 -13.25 18.11 -2.32
C MET A 41 -13.32 16.72 -2.96
N THR A 42 -13.72 16.64 -4.22
CA THR A 42 -13.75 15.38 -4.98
C THR A 42 -12.34 14.98 -5.37
N TYR A 43 -11.59 14.39 -4.45
CA TYR A 43 -10.30 13.78 -4.78
C TYR A 43 -10.52 12.59 -5.71
N ALA A 44 -9.59 12.36 -6.64
CA ALA A 44 -9.61 11.14 -7.44
C ALA A 44 -9.64 9.92 -6.50
N PRO A 45 -10.49 8.91 -6.75
CA PRO A 45 -10.67 7.79 -5.83
C PRO A 45 -9.36 6.99 -5.69
N CYS A 46 -8.62 7.25 -4.62
CA CYS A 46 -7.35 6.58 -4.36
C CYS A 46 -7.59 5.20 -3.71
N ARG A 47 -6.99 4.15 -4.29
CA ARG A 47 -7.12 2.76 -3.81
C ARG A 47 -5.85 2.23 -3.12
N CYS A 48 -4.90 3.09 -2.78
CA CYS A 48 -3.69 2.65 -2.07
C CYS A 48 -4.02 2.17 -0.64
N TRP A 49 -3.10 1.43 -0.04
CA TRP A 49 -3.23 0.92 1.34
C TRP A 49 -3.40 2.05 2.37
N ARG A 50 -2.86 3.26 2.12
CA ARG A 50 -3.06 4.42 3.00
C ARG A 50 -4.51 4.92 2.99
N CYS A 51 -5.18 4.83 1.85
CA CYS A 51 -6.55 5.33 1.68
C CYS A 51 -7.62 4.29 1.99
N ARG A 52 -7.42 3.01 1.67
CA ARG A 52 -8.44 1.97 1.92
C ARG A 52 -8.20 1.13 3.17
N GLY A 53 -7.04 1.27 3.81
CA GLY A 53 -6.63 0.34 4.86
C GLY A 53 -6.41 -1.06 4.29
N GLY A 54 -6.59 -2.09 5.13
CA GLY A 54 -6.40 -3.49 4.74
C GLY A 54 -4.95 -3.98 4.80
N VAL A 55 -4.03 -3.14 5.28
CA VAL A 55 -2.65 -3.50 5.59
C VAL A 55 -2.33 -3.07 7.01
N ALA A 56 -1.54 -3.86 7.74
CA ALA A 56 -1.06 -3.50 9.05
C ALA A 56 -0.22 -2.22 8.99
N LEU A 57 -0.37 -1.35 9.99
CA LEU A 57 0.33 -0.08 10.02
C LEU A 57 1.86 -0.26 10.08
N ALA A 58 2.32 -1.38 10.65
CA ALA A 58 3.72 -1.78 10.70
C ALA A 58 4.33 -2.05 9.31
N ASP A 59 3.54 -2.46 8.31
CA ASP A 59 4.04 -2.78 6.97
C ASP A 59 4.22 -1.55 6.07
N ARG A 60 3.81 -0.37 6.54
CA ARG A 60 3.85 0.87 5.73
C ARG A 60 5.24 1.19 5.20
N ALA A 61 6.28 1.01 6.02
CA ALA A 61 7.66 1.25 5.61
C ALA A 61 8.08 0.35 4.44
N THR A 62 7.76 -0.94 4.53
CA THR A 62 8.05 -1.92 3.48
C THR A 62 7.30 -1.60 2.19
N LEU A 63 6.00 -1.24 2.30
CA LEU A 63 5.19 -0.93 1.13
C LEU A 63 5.63 0.35 0.43
N ASP A 64 5.93 1.42 1.16
CA ASP A 64 6.43 2.66 0.55
C ASP A 64 7.80 2.44 -0.11
N ARG A 65 8.67 1.62 0.50
CA ARG A 65 9.95 1.24 -0.09
C ARG A 65 9.77 0.49 -1.41
N LEU A 66 8.84 -0.47 -1.47
CA LEU A 66 8.53 -1.22 -2.69
C LEU A 66 7.91 -0.32 -3.76
N LEU A 67 7.01 0.57 -3.35
CA LEU A 67 6.39 1.56 -4.23
C LEU A 67 7.44 2.49 -4.84
N ALA A 68 8.35 3.03 -4.04
CA ALA A 68 9.41 3.91 -4.53
C ALA A 68 10.31 3.20 -5.55
N LYS A 69 10.69 1.94 -5.28
CA LYS A 69 11.43 1.12 -6.25
C LYS A 69 10.67 0.96 -7.56
N HIS A 70 9.36 0.69 -7.49
CA HIS A 70 8.52 0.59 -8.68
C HIS A 70 8.44 1.93 -9.43
N LEU A 71 8.19 3.04 -8.73
CA LEU A 71 8.14 4.38 -9.34
C LEU A 71 9.45 4.77 -10.03
N MET A 72 10.60 4.30 -9.52
CA MET A 72 11.89 4.50 -10.17
C MET A 72 12.06 3.69 -11.47
N THR A 73 11.21 2.70 -11.74
CA THR A 73 11.16 2.01 -13.05
C THR A 73 10.38 2.80 -14.10
N LEU A 74 9.57 3.77 -13.69
CA LEU A 74 8.80 4.63 -14.58
C LEU A 74 9.67 5.77 -15.15
N GLY A 75 9.24 6.30 -16.30
CA GLY A 75 9.82 7.52 -16.85
C GLY A 75 9.65 8.72 -15.90
N GLU A 76 10.53 9.71 -15.98
CA GLU A 76 10.50 10.87 -15.07
C GLU A 76 9.17 11.64 -15.12
N SER A 77 8.65 11.88 -16.32
CA SER A 77 7.36 12.56 -16.52
C SER A 77 6.20 11.78 -15.90
N GLU A 78 6.15 10.46 -16.12
CA GLU A 78 5.10 9.58 -15.59
C GLU A 78 5.16 9.51 -14.06
N ARG A 79 6.36 9.33 -13.49
CA ARG A 79 6.58 9.37 -12.05
C ARG A 79 6.16 10.71 -11.45
N GLY A 80 6.52 11.82 -12.10
CA GLY A 80 6.16 13.17 -11.66
C GLY A 80 4.65 13.38 -11.65
N GLN A 81 3.95 12.97 -12.70
CA GLN A 81 2.50 13.04 -12.77
C GLN A 81 1.83 12.18 -11.69
N TRP A 82 2.32 10.96 -11.47
CA TRP A 82 1.82 10.08 -10.43
C TRP A 82 1.96 10.72 -9.05
N MET A 83 3.14 11.28 -8.74
CA MET A 83 3.43 11.93 -7.46
C MET A 83 2.55 13.16 -7.23
N LEU A 84 2.32 13.97 -8.26
CA LEU A 84 1.41 15.12 -8.21
C LEU A 84 -0.02 14.72 -7.86
N LEU A 85 -0.56 13.71 -8.55
CA LEU A 85 -1.92 13.22 -8.31
C LEU A 85 -2.04 12.56 -6.94
N TRP A 86 -1.03 11.79 -6.55
CA TRP A 86 -0.99 11.14 -5.25
C TRP A 86 -0.94 12.18 -4.13
N ALA A 87 -0.04 13.17 -4.18
CA ALA A 87 0.10 14.20 -3.16
C ALA A 87 -1.13 15.10 -2.97
N GLY A 88 -2.05 15.12 -3.96
CA GLY A 88 -3.30 15.89 -3.87
C GLY A 88 -4.36 15.30 -2.94
N HIS A 89 -4.20 14.07 -2.44
CA HIS A 89 -5.21 13.41 -1.59
C HIS A 89 -4.99 13.71 -0.08
N PRO A 90 -6.03 14.03 0.72
CA PRO A 90 -5.86 14.49 2.12
C PRO A 90 -5.23 13.48 3.05
N ARG A 91 -5.42 12.19 2.79
CA ARG A 91 -4.80 11.09 3.55
C ARG A 91 -3.31 10.92 3.26
N HIS A 92 -2.76 11.68 2.31
CA HIS A 92 -1.33 11.79 2.04
C HIS A 92 -0.84 13.13 2.59
N ASP A 93 -0.86 13.23 3.92
CA ASP A 93 -0.38 14.40 4.67
C ASP A 93 1.12 14.69 4.43
N ALA A 94 1.64 15.72 5.10
CA ALA A 94 3.05 16.12 4.93
C ALA A 94 4.00 14.96 5.25
N ASP A 95 3.74 14.21 6.32
CA ASP A 95 4.59 13.10 6.76
C ASP A 95 4.56 11.94 5.77
N ALA A 96 3.37 11.56 5.29
CA ALA A 96 3.22 10.54 4.25
C ALA A 96 3.98 10.90 2.98
N ARG A 97 3.90 12.17 2.57
CA ARG A 97 4.61 12.69 1.39
C ARG A 97 6.12 12.65 1.60
N GLU A 98 6.60 13.07 2.76
CA GLU A 98 8.04 13.06 3.05
C GLU A 98 8.59 11.63 3.15
N GLN A 99 7.85 10.71 3.77
CA GLN A 99 8.21 9.28 3.82
C GLN A 99 8.39 8.70 2.41
N LEU A 100 7.42 8.90 1.51
CA LEU A 100 7.54 8.37 0.15
C LEU A 100 8.64 9.08 -0.65
N ASN A 101 8.79 10.40 -0.52
CA ASN A 101 9.86 11.14 -1.20
C ASN A 101 11.26 10.72 -0.72
N THR A 102 11.44 10.46 0.57
CA THR A 102 12.69 9.91 1.13
C THR A 102 13.01 8.56 0.48
N TRP A 103 12.02 7.66 0.39
CA TRP A 103 12.22 6.38 -0.28
C TRP A 103 12.53 6.52 -1.77
N LEU A 104 11.95 7.50 -2.47
CA LEU A 104 12.28 7.79 -3.86
C LEU A 104 13.73 8.26 -4.03
N ARG A 105 14.20 9.15 -3.14
CA ARG A 105 15.61 9.58 -3.13
C ARG A 105 16.56 8.42 -2.87
N ILE A 106 16.25 7.58 -1.87
CA ILE A 106 17.03 6.35 -1.57
C ILE A 106 17.03 5.40 -2.77
N ALA A 107 15.87 5.15 -3.39
CA ALA A 107 15.76 4.31 -4.57
C ALA A 107 16.51 4.88 -5.78
N GLY A 108 16.64 6.22 -5.85
CA GLY A 108 17.47 6.94 -6.81
C GLY A 108 18.97 6.98 -6.48
N GLY A 109 19.41 6.37 -5.37
CA GLY A 109 20.82 6.24 -4.99
C GLY A 109 21.28 7.14 -3.83
N SER A 110 20.38 7.87 -3.18
CA SER A 110 20.69 8.60 -1.94
C SER A 110 21.09 7.64 -0.82
N SER A 111 22.03 8.06 0.02
CA SER A 111 22.48 7.34 1.22
C SER A 111 21.85 7.88 2.51
N GLU A 112 20.83 8.71 2.41
CA GLU A 112 20.09 9.21 3.58
C GLU A 112 19.42 8.06 4.37
N PRO A 113 19.21 8.23 5.69
CA PRO A 113 18.55 7.20 6.49
C PRO A 113 17.11 6.96 6.02
N ALA A 114 16.61 5.75 6.30
CA ALA A 114 15.20 5.43 6.07
C ALA A 114 14.30 6.38 6.87
N PRO A 115 13.15 6.81 6.31
CA PRO A 115 12.26 7.73 6.99
C PRO A 115 11.62 7.06 8.21
N GLU A 116 11.33 7.86 9.22
CA GLU A 116 10.68 7.39 10.43
C GLU A 116 9.20 7.12 10.20
N TYR A 117 8.72 6.02 10.79
CA TYR A 117 7.31 5.66 10.83
C TYR A 117 6.86 5.60 12.28
N PRO A 118 5.60 5.99 12.58
CA PRO A 118 5.07 5.82 13.93
C PRO A 118 5.16 4.35 14.34
N VAL A 119 5.76 4.09 15.50
CA VAL A 119 5.80 2.74 16.07
C VAL A 119 4.43 2.45 16.65
N TYR A 120 3.66 1.61 15.95
CA TYR A 120 2.38 1.15 16.44
C TYR A 120 2.61 0.00 17.41
N VAL A 121 2.76 0.34 18.69
CA VAL A 121 2.82 -0.65 19.76
C VAL A 121 1.38 -1.12 20.02
N MET A 122 1.12 -2.40 19.77
CA MET A 122 -0.10 -3.02 20.30
C MET A 122 0.04 -3.02 21.81
N ARG A 123 -0.81 -2.25 22.52
CA ARG A 123 -0.93 -2.42 23.96
C ARG A 123 -1.48 -3.82 24.18
N GLU A 124 -0.69 -4.70 24.76
CA GLU A 124 -1.19 -5.93 25.36
C GLU A 124 -2.12 -5.48 26.51
N ASP A 125 -3.40 -5.83 26.42
CA ASP A 125 -4.41 -5.44 27.40
C ASP A 125 -3.95 -5.82 28.82
N ALA A 126 -4.09 -4.85 29.75
CA ALA A 126 -3.75 -4.98 31.17
C ALA A 126 -4.84 -5.69 31.99
#